data_AF-M0LTK9-F1
#
_entry.id   AF-M0LTK9-F1
#
_cell.length_a   1.000
_cell.length_b   1.000
_cell.length_c   1.000
_cell.angle_alpha   90.00
_cell.angle_beta   90.00
_cell.angle_gamma   90.00
#
_symmetry.space_group_name_H-M   'P 1'
#
loop_
_entity.id
_entity.type
_entity.pdbx_description
1 polymer ?
#
loop_
_entity_poly.entity_id
_entity_poly.type
_entity_poly.pdbx_seq_one_letter_code
_entity_poly.pdbx_strand_id
1 'polypeptide(L)' 'MLSLRYFVCEQCGTVYASPDEPPKCDDCGEPSLREITHELHSDTYFTR' A
#
# COMPACT_ATOMS: atom_id res chain seq x y z
N MET A 1 19.34 -1.64 5.46
CA MET A 1 18.73 -1.05 4.25
C MET A 1 17.24 -1.01 4.51
N LEU A 2 16.64 0.18 4.67
CA LEU A 2 15.19 0.32 4.85
C LEU A 2 14.59 0.46 3.45
N SER A 3 13.89 -0.56 2.98
CA SER A 3 13.09 -0.46 1.75
C SER A 3 11.73 0.10 2.15
N LEU A 4 11.33 1.22 1.56
CA LEU A 4 10.02 1.81 1.77
C LEU A 4 8.98 0.91 1.08
N ARG A 5 8.03 0.36 1.84
CA ARG A 5 6.91 -0.43 1.32
C ARG A 5 5.64 0.40 1.38
N TYR A 6 4.71 0.10 0.50
CA TYR A 6 3.41 0.77 0.44
C TYR A 6 2.33 -0.23 0.81
N PHE A 7 1.39 0.16 1.66
CA PHE A 7 0.26 -0.67 2.08
C PHE A 7 -1.03 0.11 1.85
N VAL A 8 -2.06 -0.54 1.31
CA VAL A 8 -3.39 0.04 1.11
C VAL A 8 -4.40 -0.70 1.96
N CYS A 9 -5.30 0.05 2.61
CA CYS A 9 -6.46 -0.56 3.23
C CYS A 9 -7.53 -0.81 2.16
N GLU A 10 -7.96 -2.06 2.02
CA GLU A 10 -8.99 -2.45 1.05
C GLU A 10 -10.38 -1.88 1.39
N GLN A 11 -10.60 -1.43 2.62
CA GLN A 11 -11.90 -0.94 3.08
C GLN A 11 -12.10 0.56 2.88
N CYS A 12 -11.10 1.37 3.22
CA CYS A 12 -11.18 2.84 3.10
C CYS A 12 -10.29 3.41 1.98
N GLY A 13 -9.40 2.61 1.40
CA GLY A 13 -8.46 3.05 0.36
C GLY A 13 -7.26 3.85 0.88
N THR A 14 -7.07 3.95 2.20
CA THR A 14 -5.94 4.69 2.80
C THR A 14 -4.62 4.01 2.50
N VAL A 15 -3.64 4.78 2.02
CA VAL A 15 -2.30 4.31 1.66
C VAL A 15 -1.28 4.72 2.73
N TYR A 16 -0.44 3.77 3.15
CA TYR A 16 0.62 3.92 4.12
C TYR A 16 1.97 3.66 3.46
N ALA A 17 2.95 4.53 3.71
CA ALA A 17 4.32 4.35 3.27
C ALA A 17 5.20 4.04 4.50
N SER A 18 5.49 2.77 4.73
CA SER A 18 6.20 2.28 5.91
C SER A 18 7.16 1.15 5.53
N PRO A 19 8.35 1.04 6.15
CA PRO A 19 9.22 -0.10 5.94
C PRO A 19 8.62 -1.42 6.47
N ASP A 20 7.77 -1.34 7.50
CA ASP A 20 7.11 -2.47 8.14
C ASP A 20 5.59 -2.43 7.91
N GLU A 21 4.96 -3.60 7.85
CA GLU A 21 3.52 -3.75 7.68
C GLU A 21 2.79 -3.21 8.94
N PRO A 22 1.89 -2.22 8.79
CA PRO A 22 1.09 -1.75 9.91
C PRO A 22 0.11 -2.87 10.31
N PRO A 23 -0.12 -3.11 11.62
CA PRO A 23 -1.04 -4.16 12.07
C PRO A 23 -2.52 -3.83 11.81
N LYS A 24 -2.84 -2.56 11.56
CA LYS A 24 -4.20 -2.07 11.29
C LYS A 24 -4.17 -0.73 10.58
N CYS A 25 -5.26 -0.40 9.89
CA CYS A 25 -5.50 0.93 9.38
C CYS A 25 -5.86 1.87 10.53
N ASP A 26 -5.16 3.01 10.65
CA ASP A 26 -5.46 4.06 11.63
C ASP A 26 -6.78 4.81 11.32
N ASP A 27 -7.25 4.77 10.07
CA ASP A 27 -8.43 5.53 9.64
C ASP A 27 -9.74 4.77 9.92
N CYS A 28 -9.83 3.52 9.49
CA CYS A 28 -11.03 2.69 9.66
C CYS A 28 -10.92 1.64 10.78
N GLY A 29 -9.72 1.38 11.30
CA GLY A 29 -9.48 0.38 12.35
C GLY A 29 -9.40 -1.07 11.88
N GLU A 30 -9.60 -1.35 10.59
CA GLU A 30 -9.52 -2.70 10.03
C GLU A 30 -8.08 -3.24 9.97
N PRO A 31 -7.86 -4.54 10.26
CA PRO A 31 -6.55 -5.18 10.12
C PRO A 31 -6.19 -5.56 8.67
N SER A 32 -7.08 -5.32 7.70
CA SER A 32 -6.89 -5.72 6.30
C SER A 32 -6.11 -4.67 5.50
N LEU A 33 -4.78 -4.73 5.63
CA LEU A 33 -3.84 -3.94 4.81
C LEU A 33 -3.19 -4.85 3.76
N ARG A 34 -3.22 -4.44 2.50
CA ARG A 34 -2.56 -5.13 1.39
C ARG A 34 -1.31 -4.37 1.00
N GLU A 35 -0.18 -5.06 0.88
CA GLU A 35 1.03 -4.45 0.32
C GLU A 35 0.85 -4.17 -1.19
N ILE A 36 1.16 -2.94 -1.59
CA ILE A 36 1.38 -2.54 -2.98
C ILE A 36 2.83 -2.86 -3.30
N THR A 37 3.08 -4.11 -3.68
CA THR A 37 4.34 -4.49 -4.32
C THR A 37 4.43 -3.82 -5.69
N HIS A 38 5.66 -3.59 -6.17
CA HIS A 38 6.07 -2.83 -7.36
C HIS A 38 5.35 -3.09 -8.70
N GLU A 39 4.31 -3.90 -8.75
CA GLU A 39 3.30 -3.95 -9.82
C GLU A 39 2.42 -2.69 -9.80
N LEU A 40 3.04 -1.52 -9.79
CA LEU A 40 2.38 -0.34 -10.33
C LEU A 40 2.12 -0.70 -11.79
N HIS A 41 0.86 -0.99 -12.15
CA HIS A 41 0.39 -1.14 -13.53
C HIS A 41 0.59 0.16 -14.37
N SER A 42 1.54 1.02 -13.99
CA SER A 42 1.96 2.22 -14.71
C SER A 42 2.34 1.89 -16.14
N ASP A 43 2.93 0.70 -16.40
CA ASP A 43 3.22 0.21 -17.75
C ASP A 43 1.99 0.21 -18.68
N THR A 44 0.78 0.08 -18.12
CA THR A 44 -0.47 0.10 -18.91
C THR A 44 -0.88 1.52 -19.31
N TYR A 45 -0.53 2.53 -18.51
CA TYR A 45 -0.96 3.92 -18.69
C TYR A 45 0.12 4.81 -19.33
N PHE A 46 1.40 4.48 -19.17
CA PHE A 46 2.53 5.21 -19.75
C PHE A 46 3.11 4.45 -20.94
N THR A 47 2.33 4.32 -22.01
CA THR A 47 2.84 3.82 -23.31
C THR A 47 3.45 5.00 -24.09
N ARG A 48 4.68 4.83 -24.59
CA ARG A 48 5.43 5.82 -25.37
C ARG A 48 5.06 5.79 -26.84
#